data_AF-A0A848W5J4-F1
#
_entry.id   AF-A0A848W5J4-F1
#
_cell.length_a   1.000
_cell.length_b   1.000
_cell.length_c   1.000
_cell.angle_alpha   90.00
_cell.angle_beta   90.00
_cell.angle_gamma   90.00
#
_symmetry.space_group_name_H-M   'P 1'
#
loop_
_entity.id
_entity.type
_entity.pdbx_description
1 polymer ?
#
loop_
_entity_poly.entity_id
_entity_poly.type
_entity_poly.pdbx_seq_one_letter_code
_entity_poly.pdbx_strand_id
1 'polypeptide(L)'
;MRWRLLFTPLFAIAIFASAPTATAQSTAPAAGPAPQLALPIACNINVDCWIAKYFDKDPGPGGRDHRDGYRTNDKHRGTDFAIRDLDAMKAGVAVLASADGKVRALRDGMDDINVRVIGVEAIKGRECGNAVVIDHAPGWATQYCHLRKGSVRVKKGQTVKAGDEIGLVGQSGLAEFPHLHLNVFRDRKRIDPFAVSDDGATQLWNAAVRSQLRYESISTYDGGFREALPEKERVKLGTIQDQKISTLSPAIVYWAGFFGIRAGDKIKQTLLGPNGRVVAERETVQAKNQIRGFRWIGRKRGAQQWPTGEYIGRTTVTPAEGAVGDVSTVEVKITVARP
;
A
#
# COMPACT_ATOMS: atom_id res chain seq x y z
N MET A 1 62.56 -46.22 63.00
CA MET A 1 63.20 -45.07 62.32
C MET A 1 63.19 -45.34 60.82
N ARG A 2 62.95 -44.28 60.05
CA ARG A 2 62.62 -44.23 58.61
C ARG A 2 63.66 -44.90 57.71
N TRP A 3 63.22 -45.54 56.62
CA TRP A 3 63.93 -45.53 55.32
C TRP A 3 62.92 -45.21 54.21
N ARG A 4 63.18 -44.12 53.49
CA ARG A 4 62.43 -43.66 52.31
C ARG A 4 63.13 -44.22 51.07
N LEU A 5 62.41 -44.98 50.24
CA LEU A 5 62.82 -45.25 48.86
C LEU A 5 62.11 -44.24 47.95
N LEU A 6 62.90 -43.49 47.20
CA LEU A 6 62.45 -42.55 46.16
C LEU A 6 62.14 -43.35 44.89
N PHE A 7 60.88 -43.32 44.45
CA PHE A 7 60.48 -43.70 43.10
C PHE A 7 60.03 -42.44 42.38
N THR A 8 60.78 -42.02 41.36
CA THR A 8 60.37 -41.02 40.37
C THR A 8 59.58 -41.72 39.27
N PRO A 9 58.32 -41.35 38.98
CA PRO A 9 57.65 -41.82 37.78
C PRO A 9 58.05 -40.95 36.58
N LEU A 10 58.51 -41.59 35.50
CA LEU A 10 58.60 -40.95 34.19
C LEU A 10 57.19 -40.66 33.68
N PHE A 11 56.86 -39.39 33.46
CA PHE A 11 55.70 -38.98 32.68
C PHE A 11 56.03 -39.08 31.18
N ALA A 12 55.44 -40.06 30.49
CA ALA A 12 55.43 -40.09 29.04
C ALA A 12 54.39 -39.08 28.52
N ILE A 13 54.86 -37.99 27.89
CA ILE A 13 53.99 -37.03 27.21
C ILE A 13 53.60 -37.62 25.85
N ALA A 14 52.36 -38.07 25.73
CA ALA A 14 51.77 -38.44 24.43
C ALA A 14 51.33 -37.15 23.71
N ILE A 15 52.04 -36.78 22.65
CA ILE A 15 51.66 -35.67 21.77
C ILE A 15 50.56 -36.18 20.83
N PHE A 16 49.30 -35.85 21.13
CA PHE A 16 48.20 -36.01 20.16
C PHE A 16 48.27 -34.86 19.15
N ALA A 17 48.68 -35.17 17.91
CA ALA A 17 48.54 -34.25 16.80
C ALA A 17 47.05 -34.12 16.43
N SER A 18 46.41 -33.04 16.85
CA SER A 18 45.07 -32.65 16.41
C SER A 18 45.13 -32.23 14.94
N ALA A 19 44.58 -33.05 14.04
CA ALA A 19 44.36 -32.66 12.66
C ALA A 19 43.36 -31.50 12.60
N PRO A 20 43.61 -30.44 11.81
CA PRO A 20 42.67 -29.33 11.68
C PRO A 20 41.42 -29.82 10.96
N THR A 21 40.28 -29.80 11.65
CA THR A 21 38.97 -29.94 11.01
C THR A 21 38.76 -28.74 10.10
N ALA A 22 38.86 -28.95 8.79
CA ALA A 22 38.49 -27.97 7.80
C ALA A 22 36.98 -27.68 7.92
N THR A 23 36.63 -26.58 8.59
CA THR A 23 35.30 -26.02 8.51
C THR A 23 35.08 -25.51 7.10
N ALA A 24 34.38 -26.28 6.27
CA ALA A 24 33.88 -25.81 4.99
C ALA A 24 32.94 -24.63 5.26
N GLN A 25 33.44 -23.41 5.06
CA GLN A 25 32.60 -22.23 5.02
C GLN A 25 31.70 -22.39 3.79
N SER A 26 30.44 -22.78 4.03
CA SER A 26 29.37 -22.70 3.04
C SER A 26 29.20 -21.22 2.67
N THR A 27 29.92 -20.77 1.66
CA THR A 27 29.65 -19.48 1.02
C THR A 27 28.28 -19.60 0.38
N ALA A 28 27.31 -18.88 0.93
CA ALA A 28 26.02 -18.73 0.26
C ALA A 28 26.29 -18.25 -1.17
N PRO A 29 25.65 -18.83 -2.20
CA PRO A 29 25.85 -18.39 -3.57
C PRO A 29 25.56 -16.89 -3.67
N ALA A 30 26.41 -16.17 -4.39
CA ALA A 30 26.25 -14.74 -4.60
C ALA A 30 24.86 -14.42 -5.16
N ALA A 31 24.26 -13.33 -4.69
CA ALA A 31 22.97 -12.88 -5.19
C ALA A 31 23.04 -12.68 -6.71
N GLY A 32 22.03 -13.19 -7.42
CA GLY A 32 21.87 -12.98 -8.85
C GLY A 32 21.49 -11.52 -9.18
N PRO A 33 21.40 -11.18 -10.47
CA PRO A 33 21.05 -9.83 -10.90
C PRO A 33 19.70 -9.40 -10.32
N ALA A 34 19.59 -8.12 -9.98
CA ALA A 34 18.35 -7.54 -9.48
C ALA A 34 17.22 -7.65 -10.51
N PRO A 35 15.98 -7.98 -10.09
CA PRO A 35 14.85 -8.08 -11.01
C PRO A 35 14.47 -6.70 -11.57
N GLN A 36 13.91 -6.69 -12.77
CA GLN A 36 13.26 -5.51 -13.37
C GLN A 36 11.74 -5.61 -13.17
N LEU A 37 11.27 -5.04 -12.06
CA LEU A 37 9.87 -5.07 -11.62
C LEU A 37 8.96 -4.30 -12.59
N ALA A 38 7.95 -4.98 -13.10
CA ALA A 38 6.75 -4.44 -13.70
C ALA A 38 5.69 -4.11 -12.63
N LEU A 39 4.65 -3.39 -13.03
CA LEU A 39 3.54 -3.02 -12.16
C LEU A 39 2.85 -4.29 -11.63
N PRO A 40 2.69 -4.45 -10.30
CA PRO A 40 2.17 -5.69 -9.71
C PRO A 40 0.63 -5.79 -9.75
N ILE A 41 -0.03 -4.85 -10.41
CA ILE A 41 -1.48 -4.66 -10.38
C ILE A 41 -1.95 -4.16 -11.75
N ALA A 42 -3.05 -4.70 -12.26
CA ALA A 42 -3.63 -4.33 -13.54
C ALA A 42 -4.53 -3.10 -13.38
N CYS A 43 -3.92 -1.92 -13.31
CA CYS A 43 -4.59 -0.65 -13.10
C CYS A 43 -3.75 0.52 -13.65
N ASN A 44 -4.37 1.68 -13.78
CA ASN A 44 -3.75 2.95 -14.10
C ASN A 44 -3.46 3.72 -12.80
N ILE A 45 -2.18 3.82 -12.45
CA ILE A 45 -1.75 4.54 -11.25
C ILE A 45 -2.23 6.00 -11.32
N ASN A 46 -2.81 6.45 -10.21
CA ASN A 46 -3.44 7.75 -9.97
C ASN A 46 -4.76 7.99 -10.70
N VAL A 47 -5.34 6.96 -11.32
CA VAL A 47 -6.65 7.01 -11.98
C VAL A 47 -7.64 6.04 -11.32
N ASP A 48 -7.30 4.76 -11.27
CA ASP A 48 -8.18 3.70 -10.72
C ASP A 48 -7.47 2.85 -9.63
N CYS A 49 -6.19 3.12 -9.39
CA CYS A 49 -5.42 2.64 -8.25
C CYS A 49 -4.36 3.67 -7.83
N TRP A 50 -3.87 3.57 -6.59
CA TRP A 50 -2.91 4.52 -6.02
C TRP A 50 -1.93 3.79 -5.11
N ILE A 51 -0.69 4.29 -5.04
CA ILE A 51 0.21 3.86 -3.97
C ILE A 51 -0.29 4.48 -2.67
N ALA A 52 -0.95 3.73 -1.79
CA ALA A 52 -1.45 4.25 -0.51
C ALA A 52 -0.36 4.35 0.56
N LYS A 53 0.63 3.46 0.53
CA LYS A 53 1.78 3.48 1.44
C LYS A 53 3.04 2.99 0.73
N TYR A 54 4.16 3.62 1.01
CA TYR A 54 5.50 3.17 0.65
C TYR A 54 6.13 2.38 1.80
N PHE A 55 7.30 1.82 1.55
CA PHE A 55 8.13 1.21 2.58
C PHE A 55 8.55 2.26 3.61
N ASP A 56 8.59 1.88 4.89
CA ASP A 56 9.11 2.70 5.97
C ASP A 56 10.63 2.52 6.08
N LYS A 57 11.39 3.48 5.55
CA LYS A 57 12.85 3.44 5.55
C LYS A 57 13.46 3.78 6.91
N ASP A 58 12.69 4.43 7.79
CA ASP A 58 13.14 4.88 9.11
C ASP A 58 12.09 4.53 10.19
N PRO A 59 12.11 3.28 10.69
CA PRO A 59 11.15 2.82 11.68
C PRO A 59 11.22 3.61 12.99
N GLY A 60 10.15 4.33 13.26
CA GLY A 60 9.99 5.18 14.43
C GLY A 60 8.65 5.91 14.40
N PRO A 61 8.30 6.65 15.47
CA PRO A 61 7.06 7.41 15.51
C PRO A 61 6.89 8.31 14.28
N GLY A 62 5.87 8.00 13.47
CA GLY A 62 5.51 8.77 12.28
C GLY A 62 5.95 8.18 10.94
N GLY A 63 6.95 7.27 10.91
CA GLY A 63 7.48 6.63 9.70
C GLY A 63 8.04 7.60 8.64
N ARG A 64 8.93 7.14 7.76
CA ARG A 64 9.42 7.92 6.61
C ARG A 64 9.51 7.07 5.36
N ASP A 65 9.01 7.59 4.24
CA ASP A 65 9.15 6.94 2.93
C ASP A 65 10.49 7.30 2.24
N HIS A 66 10.78 6.72 1.09
CA HIS A 66 12.01 6.96 0.32
C HIS A 66 12.30 8.45 -0.01
N ARG A 67 11.31 9.33 0.05
CA ARG A 67 11.42 10.78 -0.18
C ARG A 67 11.37 11.59 1.11
N ASP A 68 11.55 10.94 2.26
CA ASP A 68 11.40 11.54 3.60
C ASP A 68 9.99 12.07 3.86
N GLY A 69 9.01 11.57 3.10
CA GLY A 69 7.61 11.91 3.25
C GLY A 69 6.88 11.01 4.23
N TYR A 70 5.61 11.36 4.48
CA TYR A 70 4.72 10.68 5.41
C TYR A 70 3.77 9.70 4.72
N ARG A 71 4.07 9.23 3.50
CA ARG A 71 3.24 8.25 2.78
C ARG A 71 3.56 6.83 3.29
N THR A 72 3.69 6.65 4.60
CA THR A 72 3.94 5.38 5.28
C THR A 72 3.55 5.47 6.75
N ASN A 73 3.46 4.33 7.43
CA ASN A 73 3.29 4.24 8.88
C ASN A 73 4.50 3.51 9.48
N ASP A 74 4.72 3.66 10.79
CA ASP A 74 5.77 2.95 11.53
C ASP A 74 5.75 1.44 11.22
N LYS A 75 6.91 0.90 10.84
CA LYS A 75 7.16 -0.52 10.52
C LYS A 75 6.34 -1.03 9.33
N HIS A 76 5.93 -0.16 8.42
CA HIS A 76 5.38 -0.59 7.14
C HIS A 76 6.48 -1.16 6.24
N ARG A 77 6.44 -2.46 5.93
CA ARG A 77 7.59 -3.18 5.34
C ARG A 77 7.47 -3.47 3.84
N GLY A 78 6.53 -2.82 3.15
CA GLY A 78 6.25 -3.03 1.74
C GLY A 78 5.60 -1.82 1.09
N THR A 79 5.03 -1.99 -0.10
CA THR A 79 4.28 -0.96 -0.83
C THR A 79 2.83 -1.38 -1.00
N ASP A 80 1.89 -0.52 -0.58
CA ASP A 80 0.45 -0.74 -0.71
C ASP A 80 -0.07 -0.07 -1.98
N PHE A 81 -0.58 -0.86 -2.92
CA PHE A 81 -1.32 -0.40 -4.10
C PHE A 81 -2.82 -0.55 -3.81
N ALA A 82 -3.46 0.55 -3.45
CA ALA A 82 -4.87 0.61 -3.14
C ALA A 82 -5.72 0.72 -4.40
N ILE A 83 -6.84 0.01 -4.42
CA ILE A 83 -7.93 0.25 -5.36
C ILE A 83 -8.99 1.11 -4.68
N ARG A 84 -9.91 1.69 -5.47
CA ARG A 84 -10.88 2.68 -4.98
C ARG A 84 -11.65 2.23 -3.75
N ASP A 85 -12.30 1.07 -3.84
CA ASP A 85 -13.29 0.61 -2.88
C ASP A 85 -13.59 -0.89 -3.00
N LEU A 86 -14.57 -1.37 -2.23
CA LEU A 86 -15.02 -2.77 -2.27
C LEU A 86 -15.75 -3.14 -3.56
N ASP A 87 -16.30 -2.18 -4.31
CA ASP A 87 -16.99 -2.48 -5.57
C ASP A 87 -15.97 -2.71 -6.69
N ALA A 88 -14.87 -1.96 -6.74
CA ALA A 88 -13.70 -2.28 -7.55
C ALA A 88 -13.13 -3.66 -7.20
N MET A 89 -13.05 -3.98 -5.90
CA MET A 89 -12.60 -5.31 -5.45
C MET A 89 -13.52 -6.44 -5.94
N LYS A 90 -14.85 -6.23 -5.90
CA LYS A 90 -15.84 -7.19 -6.39
C LYS A 90 -15.77 -7.35 -7.91
N ALA A 91 -15.65 -6.24 -8.63
CA ALA A 91 -15.47 -6.22 -10.10
C ALA A 91 -14.21 -6.98 -10.53
N GLY A 92 -13.18 -6.97 -9.67
CA GLY A 92 -11.95 -7.73 -9.85
C GLY A 92 -10.85 -6.88 -10.47
N VAL A 93 -9.79 -6.68 -9.71
CA VAL A 93 -8.55 -6.04 -10.18
C VAL A 93 -7.45 -7.08 -10.10
N ALA A 94 -6.82 -7.40 -11.23
CA ALA A 94 -5.80 -8.44 -11.29
C ALA A 94 -4.52 -8.02 -10.57
N VAL A 95 -3.96 -8.96 -9.81
CA VAL A 95 -2.60 -8.90 -9.26
C VAL A 95 -1.70 -9.62 -10.25
N LEU A 96 -0.63 -8.96 -10.66
CA LEU A 96 0.29 -9.42 -11.68
C LEU A 96 1.65 -9.76 -11.06
N ALA A 97 2.31 -10.79 -11.56
CA ALA A 97 3.71 -11.04 -11.22
C ALA A 97 4.57 -9.87 -11.70
N SER A 98 5.30 -9.20 -10.80
CA SER A 98 6.17 -8.08 -11.15
C SER A 98 7.41 -8.51 -11.94
N ALA A 99 7.83 -9.76 -11.85
CA ALA A 99 9.00 -10.24 -12.57
C ALA A 99 8.90 -11.75 -12.83
N ASP A 100 9.62 -12.21 -13.84
CA ASP A 100 9.81 -13.63 -14.12
C ASP A 100 10.28 -14.38 -12.87
N GLY A 101 9.73 -15.57 -12.64
CA GLY A 101 10.15 -16.35 -11.49
C GLY A 101 9.39 -17.66 -11.31
N LYS A 102 9.59 -18.26 -10.15
CA LYS A 102 8.95 -19.51 -9.75
C LYS A 102 8.17 -19.31 -8.46
N VAL A 103 6.91 -19.73 -8.44
CA VAL A 103 6.05 -19.64 -7.27
C VAL A 103 6.61 -20.54 -6.15
N ARG A 104 7.09 -19.92 -5.06
CA ARG A 104 7.66 -20.61 -3.90
C ARG A 104 6.60 -21.11 -2.93
N ALA A 105 5.63 -20.25 -2.63
CA ALA A 105 4.63 -20.48 -1.60
C ALA A 105 3.37 -19.69 -1.91
N LEU A 106 2.24 -20.16 -1.36
CA LEU A 106 0.96 -19.48 -1.46
C LEU A 106 0.10 -19.75 -0.23
N ARG A 107 -0.88 -18.90 -0.01
CA ARG A 107 -2.01 -19.10 0.90
C ARG A 107 -3.27 -18.62 0.21
N ASP A 108 -4.35 -19.39 0.31
CA ASP A 108 -5.69 -18.97 -0.09
C ASP A 108 -6.71 -19.51 0.94
N GLY A 109 -7.89 -18.90 0.98
CA GLY A 109 -9.03 -19.30 1.82
C GLY A 109 -9.33 -18.39 3.01
N MET A 110 -8.52 -17.38 3.31
CA MET A 110 -8.84 -16.37 4.32
C MET A 110 -9.89 -15.40 3.82
N ASP A 111 -10.85 -15.05 4.67
CA ASP A 111 -11.93 -14.12 4.33
C ASP A 111 -11.42 -12.69 4.11
N ASP A 112 -12.05 -12.00 3.15
CA ASP A 112 -11.87 -10.58 2.89
C ASP A 112 -12.68 -9.76 3.90
N ILE A 113 -12.21 -9.74 5.16
CA ILE A 113 -12.84 -9.00 6.25
C ILE A 113 -11.88 -7.93 6.76
N ASN A 114 -12.42 -6.72 6.93
CA ASN A 114 -11.66 -5.61 7.48
C ASN A 114 -11.08 -5.97 8.86
N VAL A 115 -9.76 -5.83 9.02
CA VAL A 115 -9.08 -6.17 10.29
C VAL A 115 -9.58 -5.34 11.48
N ARG A 116 -10.19 -4.17 11.25
CA ARG A 116 -10.84 -3.39 12.32
C ARG A 116 -12.10 -4.03 12.89
N VAL A 117 -12.71 -4.95 12.14
CA VAL A 117 -13.92 -5.68 12.56
C VAL A 117 -13.54 -6.94 13.33
N ILE A 118 -12.58 -7.71 12.83
CA ILE A 118 -12.18 -9.00 13.42
C ILE A 118 -11.05 -8.89 14.47
N GLY A 119 -10.32 -7.77 14.47
CA GLY A 119 -9.17 -7.54 15.34
C GLY A 119 -7.87 -8.18 14.84
N VAL A 120 -6.74 -7.61 15.25
CA VAL A 120 -5.39 -8.07 14.85
C VAL A 120 -5.08 -9.47 15.37
N GLU A 121 -5.56 -9.84 16.56
CA GLU A 121 -5.26 -11.16 17.15
C GLU A 121 -5.84 -12.31 16.30
N ALA A 122 -6.99 -12.10 15.63
CA ALA A 122 -7.61 -13.11 14.76
C ALA A 122 -6.74 -13.50 13.54
N ILE A 123 -5.80 -12.64 13.16
CA ILE A 123 -4.93 -12.82 11.99
C ILE A 123 -3.45 -13.01 12.34
N LYS A 124 -3.12 -13.22 13.61
CA LYS A 124 -1.74 -13.43 14.08
C LYS A 124 -1.05 -14.58 13.34
N GLY A 125 0.16 -14.32 12.84
CA GLY A 125 0.93 -15.24 11.99
C GLY A 125 0.41 -15.38 10.55
N ARG A 126 -0.67 -14.68 10.21
CA ARG A 126 -1.33 -14.67 8.90
C ARG A 126 -1.60 -13.24 8.43
N GLU A 127 -0.76 -12.29 8.82
CA GLU A 127 -0.94 -10.86 8.56
C GLU A 127 -0.97 -10.55 7.07
N CYS A 128 -0.22 -11.28 6.26
CA CYS A 128 -0.22 -11.15 4.80
C CYS A 128 -1.52 -11.66 4.14
N GLY A 129 -2.42 -12.32 4.87
CA GLY A 129 -3.67 -12.85 4.33
C GLY A 129 -3.45 -13.97 3.30
N ASN A 130 -4.32 -14.01 2.30
CA ASN A 130 -4.08 -14.79 1.09
C ASN A 130 -2.91 -14.16 0.34
N ALA A 131 -1.99 -14.99 -0.14
CA ALA A 131 -0.69 -14.53 -0.58
C ALA A 131 -0.09 -15.42 -1.66
N VAL A 132 0.76 -14.82 -2.49
CA VAL A 132 1.66 -15.52 -3.40
C VAL A 132 3.08 -15.05 -3.14
N VAL A 133 4.04 -15.96 -3.18
CA VAL A 133 5.47 -15.65 -3.08
C VAL A 133 6.18 -16.21 -4.30
N ILE A 134 6.95 -15.39 -4.99
CA ILE A 134 7.69 -15.74 -6.21
C ILE A 134 9.18 -15.55 -5.93
N ASP A 135 9.97 -16.60 -6.16
CA ASP A 135 11.43 -16.51 -6.19
C ASP A 135 11.88 -16.09 -7.60
N HIS A 136 12.87 -15.21 -7.67
CA HIS A 136 13.46 -14.71 -8.92
C HIS A 136 14.89 -15.24 -9.07
N ALA A 137 15.82 -14.41 -9.54
CA ALA A 137 17.25 -14.71 -9.49
C ALA A 137 17.70 -15.01 -8.03
N PRO A 138 18.78 -15.78 -7.82
CA PRO A 138 19.25 -16.13 -6.47
C PRO A 138 19.29 -14.93 -5.52
N GLY A 139 18.73 -15.08 -4.33
CA GLY A 139 18.65 -14.01 -3.33
C GLY A 139 17.43 -13.09 -3.46
N TRP A 140 16.68 -13.12 -4.56
CA TRP A 140 15.54 -12.22 -4.80
C TRP A 140 14.19 -12.91 -4.72
N ALA A 141 13.21 -12.25 -4.10
CA ALA A 141 11.82 -12.71 -4.08
C ALA A 141 10.83 -11.55 -3.98
N THR A 142 9.61 -11.76 -4.45
CA THR A 142 8.46 -10.87 -4.22
C THR A 142 7.36 -11.61 -3.48
N GLN A 143 6.63 -10.90 -2.61
CA GLN A 143 5.44 -11.41 -1.92
C GLN A 143 4.28 -10.45 -2.13
N TYR A 144 3.18 -11.01 -2.59
CA TYR A 144 1.91 -10.33 -2.89
C TYR A 144 0.94 -10.73 -1.80
N CYS A 145 0.50 -9.78 -0.98
CA CYS A 145 -0.35 -10.00 0.18
C CYS A 145 -1.77 -9.45 -0.06
N HIS A 146 -2.69 -9.85 0.82
CA HIS A 146 -4.08 -9.39 0.86
C HIS A 146 -4.90 -9.75 -0.38
N LEU A 147 -4.57 -10.86 -1.05
CA LEU A 147 -5.35 -11.32 -2.21
C LEU A 147 -6.78 -11.69 -1.80
N ARG A 148 -7.71 -11.57 -2.75
CA ARG A 148 -9.12 -11.93 -2.57
C ARG A 148 -9.25 -13.43 -2.33
N LYS A 149 -10.15 -13.83 -1.43
CA LYS A 149 -10.44 -15.24 -1.12
C LYS A 149 -10.82 -16.01 -2.40
N GLY A 150 -10.17 -17.14 -2.63
CA GLY A 150 -10.41 -18.01 -3.79
C GLY A 150 -9.91 -17.42 -5.12
N SER A 151 -9.12 -16.35 -5.09
CA SER A 151 -8.65 -15.68 -6.29
C SER A 151 -7.28 -16.16 -6.77
N VAL A 152 -6.50 -16.90 -5.97
CA VAL A 152 -5.15 -17.31 -6.38
C VAL A 152 -5.23 -18.22 -7.61
N ARG A 153 -4.52 -17.85 -8.68
CA ARG A 153 -4.57 -18.54 -10.00
C ARG A 153 -3.35 -19.42 -10.29
N VAL A 154 -2.35 -19.40 -9.42
CA VAL A 154 -1.09 -20.11 -9.59
C VAL A 154 -0.89 -21.24 -8.58
N LYS A 155 0.05 -22.14 -8.86
CA LYS A 155 0.39 -23.27 -8.00
C LYS A 155 1.86 -23.23 -7.58
N LYS A 156 2.17 -23.82 -6.42
CA LYS A 156 3.57 -23.97 -5.97
C LYS A 156 4.41 -24.68 -7.04
N GLY A 157 5.56 -24.11 -7.35
CA GLY A 157 6.49 -24.61 -8.37
C GLY A 157 6.21 -24.14 -9.79
N GLN A 158 5.09 -23.44 -10.04
CA GLN A 158 4.77 -22.88 -11.35
C GLN A 158 5.76 -21.76 -11.71
N THR A 159 6.26 -21.79 -12.95
CA THR A 159 6.99 -20.67 -13.55
C THR A 159 5.99 -19.63 -14.04
N VAL A 160 6.26 -18.36 -13.76
CA VAL A 160 5.45 -17.22 -14.21
C VAL A 160 6.34 -16.19 -14.88
N LYS A 161 5.75 -15.42 -15.79
CA LYS A 161 6.35 -14.27 -16.45
C LYS A 161 5.86 -12.97 -15.83
N ALA A 162 6.66 -11.91 -15.96
CA ALA A 162 6.22 -10.58 -15.60
C ALA A 162 4.90 -10.24 -16.34
N GLY A 163 3.89 -9.79 -15.61
CA GLY A 163 2.56 -9.51 -16.15
C GLY A 163 1.56 -10.67 -16.09
N ASP A 164 1.97 -11.89 -15.73
CA ASP A 164 1.03 -12.99 -15.54
C ASP A 164 0.10 -12.69 -14.35
N GLU A 165 -1.20 -12.93 -14.52
CA GLU A 165 -2.16 -12.85 -13.42
C GLU A 165 -1.93 -13.97 -12.40
N ILE A 166 -1.73 -13.60 -11.14
CA ILE A 166 -1.50 -14.53 -10.02
C ILE A 166 -2.67 -14.58 -9.03
N GLY A 167 -3.57 -13.61 -9.10
CA GLY A 167 -4.83 -13.57 -8.38
C GLY A 167 -5.51 -12.21 -8.48
N LEU A 168 -6.43 -11.90 -7.56
CA LEU A 168 -7.15 -10.62 -7.54
C LEU A 168 -6.84 -9.86 -6.25
N VAL A 169 -6.89 -8.52 -6.33
CA VAL A 169 -6.80 -7.63 -5.16
C VAL A 169 -7.95 -7.95 -4.21
N GLY A 170 -7.64 -8.06 -2.93
CA GLY A 170 -8.61 -8.37 -1.87
C GLY A 170 -8.44 -7.50 -0.64
N GLN A 171 -8.92 -8.03 0.49
CA GLN A 171 -8.84 -7.41 1.81
C GLN A 171 -8.59 -8.45 2.92
N SER A 172 -7.97 -9.58 2.61
CA SER A 172 -7.66 -10.61 3.60
C SER A 172 -6.45 -10.24 4.48
N GLY A 173 -6.42 -10.69 5.74
CA GLY A 173 -5.29 -10.47 6.66
C GLY A 173 -5.30 -9.09 7.32
N LEU A 174 -4.11 -8.48 7.49
CA LEU A 174 -3.91 -7.17 8.12
C LEU A 174 -4.26 -6.02 7.15
N ALA A 175 -5.50 -5.99 6.67
CA ALA A 175 -5.96 -5.02 5.68
C ALA A 175 -7.19 -4.22 6.19
N GLU A 176 -7.07 -2.89 6.16
CA GLU A 176 -8.15 -1.98 6.57
C GLU A 176 -9.02 -1.50 5.39
N PHE A 177 -8.61 -1.78 4.16
CA PHE A 177 -9.31 -1.46 2.91
C PHE A 177 -8.73 -2.32 1.76
N PRO A 178 -9.40 -2.42 0.60
CA PRO A 178 -8.92 -3.23 -0.52
C PRO A 178 -7.62 -2.70 -1.12
N HIS A 179 -6.56 -3.50 -1.09
CA HIS A 179 -5.26 -3.15 -1.66
C HIS A 179 -4.39 -4.38 -1.85
N LEU A 180 -3.41 -4.27 -2.75
CA LEU A 180 -2.29 -5.20 -2.84
C LEU A 180 -1.14 -4.66 -1.99
N HIS A 181 -0.57 -5.48 -1.10
CA HIS A 181 0.68 -5.16 -0.43
C HIS A 181 1.83 -5.98 -1.04
N LEU A 182 2.81 -5.29 -1.63
CA LEU A 182 4.00 -5.87 -2.24
C LEU A 182 5.19 -5.77 -1.27
N ASN A 183 5.76 -6.91 -0.89
CA ASN A 183 7.10 -6.94 -0.31
C ASN A 183 8.12 -7.36 -1.38
N VAL A 184 9.27 -6.70 -1.39
CA VAL A 184 10.45 -7.11 -2.17
C VAL A 184 11.53 -7.55 -1.21
N PHE A 185 12.17 -8.68 -1.51
CA PHE A 185 13.21 -9.27 -0.67
C PHE A 185 14.53 -9.36 -1.43
N ARG A 186 15.62 -9.03 -0.72
CA ARG A 186 17.00 -9.36 -1.08
C ARG A 186 17.63 -10.11 0.09
N ASP A 187 18.15 -11.30 -0.17
CA ASP A 187 18.79 -12.18 0.82
C ASP A 187 17.92 -12.41 2.07
N ARG A 188 16.61 -12.63 1.84
CA ARG A 188 15.55 -12.80 2.86
C ARG A 188 15.26 -11.56 3.71
N LYS A 189 15.90 -10.43 3.46
CA LYS A 189 15.57 -9.14 4.07
C LYS A 189 14.62 -8.37 3.18
N ARG A 190 13.60 -7.73 3.77
CA ARG A 190 12.73 -6.81 3.03
C ARG A 190 13.50 -5.54 2.71
N ILE A 191 13.31 -5.04 1.51
CA ILE A 191 13.93 -3.82 1.03
C ILE A 191 12.86 -2.88 0.46
N ASP A 192 13.18 -1.60 0.41
CA ASP A 192 12.36 -0.62 -0.28
C ASP A 192 12.57 -0.73 -1.80
N PRO A 193 11.52 -1.03 -2.59
CA PRO A 193 11.65 -1.11 -4.05
C PRO A 193 11.88 0.25 -4.72
N PHE A 194 11.70 1.37 -4.00
CA PHE A 194 11.93 2.72 -4.49
C PHE A 194 13.27 3.32 -4.05
N ALA A 195 13.98 2.65 -3.13
CA ALA A 195 15.32 3.09 -2.76
C ALA A 195 16.27 2.92 -3.95
N VAL A 196 17.05 3.96 -4.22
CA VAL A 196 18.20 3.87 -5.12
C VAL A 196 19.34 3.24 -4.33
N SER A 197 20.09 2.32 -4.93
CA SER A 197 21.28 1.75 -4.29
C SER A 197 22.34 2.82 -4.02
N ASP A 198 23.24 2.56 -3.08
CA ASP A 198 24.30 3.48 -2.66
C ASP A 198 25.22 3.93 -3.82
N ASP A 199 25.33 3.12 -4.88
CA ASP A 199 26.07 3.42 -6.11
C ASP A 199 25.24 4.16 -7.18
N GLY A 200 23.98 4.52 -6.88
CA GLY A 200 23.08 5.21 -7.81
C GLY A 200 22.55 4.36 -8.96
N ALA A 201 23.00 3.10 -9.10
CA ALA A 201 22.87 2.34 -10.36
C ALA A 201 21.67 1.38 -10.39
N THR A 202 21.23 0.86 -9.24
CA THR A 202 20.18 -0.16 -9.19
C THR A 202 18.81 0.48 -9.01
N GLN A 203 18.04 0.44 -10.10
CA GLN A 203 16.61 0.74 -10.10
C GLN A 203 15.85 -0.56 -10.33
N LEU A 204 15.03 -0.95 -9.36
CA LEU A 204 14.26 -2.19 -9.40
C LEU A 204 13.08 -2.08 -10.36
N TRP A 205 12.46 -0.90 -10.49
CA TRP A 205 11.36 -0.71 -11.43
C TRP A 205 11.86 -0.61 -12.86
N ASN A 206 11.26 -1.39 -13.75
CA ASN A 206 11.60 -1.37 -15.17
C ASN A 206 11.29 0.02 -15.78
N ALA A 207 11.98 0.39 -16.86
CA ALA A 207 11.85 1.73 -17.44
C ALA A 207 10.42 2.06 -17.92
N ALA A 208 9.64 1.04 -18.33
CA ALA A 208 8.29 1.21 -18.87
C ALA A 208 7.27 1.68 -17.83
N VAL A 209 7.48 1.38 -16.54
CA VAL A 209 6.52 1.74 -15.47
C VAL A 209 6.94 2.95 -14.63
N ARG A 210 8.19 3.42 -14.73
CA ARG A 210 8.71 4.51 -13.88
C ARG A 210 7.92 5.80 -13.97
N SER A 211 7.42 6.17 -15.14
CA SER A 211 6.60 7.38 -15.33
C SER A 211 5.25 7.31 -14.61
N GLN A 212 4.71 6.09 -14.45
CA GLN A 212 3.47 5.84 -13.70
C GLN A 212 3.73 5.84 -12.19
N LEU A 213 4.93 5.46 -11.75
CA LEU A 213 5.32 5.35 -10.34
C LEU A 213 5.92 6.63 -9.76
N ARG A 214 5.66 7.79 -10.38
CA ARG A 214 6.12 9.08 -9.85
C ARG A 214 5.56 9.31 -8.45
N TYR A 215 6.42 9.78 -7.55
CA TYR A 215 6.05 10.01 -6.16
C TYR A 215 4.97 11.08 -6.06
N GLU A 216 3.88 10.75 -5.38
CA GLU A 216 2.84 11.71 -5.01
C GLU A 216 2.76 11.82 -3.48
N SER A 217 3.10 13.00 -2.97
CA SER A 217 3.01 13.33 -1.54
C SER A 217 1.58 13.26 -1.02
N ILE A 218 0.61 13.58 -1.89
CA ILE A 218 -0.83 13.52 -1.64
C ILE A 218 -1.48 12.99 -2.91
N SER A 219 -2.31 11.95 -2.79
CA SER A 219 -3.08 11.41 -3.92
C SER A 219 -4.56 11.47 -3.59
N THR A 220 -5.38 12.04 -4.47
CA THR A 220 -6.83 11.95 -4.31
C THR A 220 -7.32 10.67 -4.96
N TYR A 221 -7.89 9.75 -4.17
CA TYR A 221 -8.23 8.40 -4.65
C TYR A 221 -9.72 8.18 -4.92
N ASP A 222 -10.56 9.11 -4.46
CA ASP A 222 -11.99 9.02 -4.71
C ASP A 222 -12.65 10.38 -4.50
N GLY A 223 -13.84 10.55 -5.05
CA GLY A 223 -14.69 11.68 -4.78
C GLY A 223 -16.00 11.55 -5.53
N GLY A 224 -17.06 12.05 -4.92
CA GLY A 224 -18.40 11.85 -5.44
C GLY A 224 -19.42 12.77 -4.80
N PHE A 225 -20.68 12.56 -5.20
CA PHE A 225 -21.81 13.34 -4.71
C PHE A 225 -22.82 12.44 -4.01
N ARG A 226 -23.44 12.99 -2.97
CA ARG A 226 -24.42 12.31 -2.12
C ARG A 226 -25.57 13.24 -1.80
N GLU A 227 -26.74 12.65 -1.58
CA GLU A 227 -27.93 13.39 -1.16
C GLU A 227 -28.03 13.58 0.37
N ALA A 228 -27.10 13.00 1.11
CA ALA A 228 -26.97 13.10 2.56
C ALA A 228 -25.48 13.07 2.96
N LEU A 229 -25.20 13.40 4.23
CA LEU A 229 -23.84 13.35 4.74
C LEU A 229 -23.28 11.92 4.63
N PRO A 230 -22.04 11.74 4.15
CA PRO A 230 -21.44 10.42 4.09
C PRO A 230 -21.21 9.90 5.51
N GLU A 231 -21.65 8.67 5.75
CA GLU A 231 -21.37 7.97 7.00
C GLU A 231 -19.87 7.66 7.08
N LYS A 232 -19.21 8.18 8.12
CA LYS A 232 -17.76 8.11 8.30
C LYS A 232 -17.22 6.68 8.20
N GLU A 233 -17.92 5.71 8.79
CA GLU A 233 -17.48 4.31 8.76
C GLU A 233 -17.61 3.73 7.35
N ARG A 234 -18.66 4.06 6.60
CA ARG A 234 -18.78 3.63 5.21
C ARG A 234 -17.66 4.14 4.31
N VAL A 235 -17.23 5.39 4.49
CA VAL A 235 -16.06 5.96 3.78
C VAL A 235 -14.82 5.14 4.09
N LYS A 236 -14.54 4.92 5.39
CA LYS A 236 -13.35 4.18 5.84
C LYS A 236 -13.33 2.75 5.31
N LEU A 237 -14.49 2.10 5.24
CA LEU A 237 -14.63 0.74 4.73
C LEU A 237 -14.59 0.66 3.20
N GLY A 238 -14.59 1.79 2.47
CA GLY A 238 -14.70 1.78 1.01
C GLY A 238 -16.04 1.18 0.55
N THR A 239 -17.14 1.56 1.21
CA THR A 239 -18.51 1.11 0.87
C THR A 239 -19.39 2.27 0.40
N ILE A 240 -18.79 3.44 0.11
CA ILE A 240 -19.54 4.54 -0.49
C ILE A 240 -19.78 4.21 -1.95
N GLN A 241 -21.03 4.38 -2.36
CA GLN A 241 -21.44 4.30 -3.73
C GLN A 241 -21.89 5.68 -4.19
N ASP A 242 -21.61 5.99 -5.44
CA ASP A 242 -22.10 7.18 -6.10
C ASP A 242 -23.63 7.12 -6.19
N GLN A 243 -24.28 8.22 -5.82
CA GLN A 243 -25.74 8.34 -5.93
C GLN A 243 -26.09 9.27 -7.08
N LYS A 244 -27.14 8.91 -7.82
CA LYS A 244 -27.80 9.88 -8.69
C LYS A 244 -28.37 10.99 -7.83
N ILE A 245 -28.11 12.24 -8.23
CA ILE A 245 -28.63 13.42 -7.56
C ILE A 245 -29.69 14.03 -8.45
N SER A 246 -30.84 14.34 -7.86
CA SER A 246 -31.96 14.96 -8.56
C SER A 246 -32.24 16.37 -8.03
N THR A 247 -33.07 17.10 -8.77
CA THR A 247 -33.62 18.39 -8.34
C THR A 247 -34.35 18.34 -6.99
N LEU A 248 -34.80 17.14 -6.56
CA LEU A 248 -35.50 16.92 -5.30
C LEU A 248 -34.61 16.43 -4.15
N SER A 249 -33.35 16.06 -4.41
CA SER A 249 -32.46 15.51 -3.40
C SER A 249 -32.37 16.43 -2.17
N PRO A 250 -32.51 15.89 -0.93
CA PRO A 250 -32.62 16.69 0.29
C PRO A 250 -31.35 17.50 0.62
N ALA A 251 -30.20 17.10 0.09
CA ALA A 251 -28.98 17.89 0.07
C ALA A 251 -28.18 17.59 -1.21
N ILE A 252 -27.20 18.45 -1.50
CA ILE A 252 -26.09 18.11 -2.38
C ILE A 252 -24.83 18.17 -1.52
N VAL A 253 -24.18 17.03 -1.38
CA VAL A 253 -22.95 16.86 -0.61
C VAL A 253 -21.87 16.34 -1.54
N TYR A 254 -20.81 17.12 -1.70
CA TYR A 254 -19.58 16.69 -2.36
C TYR A 254 -18.61 16.16 -1.31
N TRP A 255 -17.99 15.03 -1.59
CA TRP A 255 -16.94 14.46 -0.76
C TRP A 255 -15.74 14.06 -1.63
N ALA A 256 -14.56 14.04 -1.01
CA ALA A 256 -13.34 13.55 -1.64
C ALA A 256 -12.48 12.81 -0.61
N GLY A 257 -11.82 11.75 -1.06
CA GLY A 257 -10.92 10.89 -0.30
C GLY A 257 -9.48 11.07 -0.76
N PHE A 258 -8.56 11.20 0.19
CA PHE A 258 -7.15 11.44 -0.08
C PHE A 258 -6.27 10.45 0.65
N PHE A 259 -5.12 10.14 0.06
CA PHE A 259 -4.01 9.56 0.75
C PHE A 259 -2.94 10.59 1.07
N GLY A 260 -2.32 10.50 2.25
CA GLY A 260 -1.08 11.21 2.57
C GLY A 260 -1.19 12.63 3.12
N ILE A 261 -2.38 13.06 3.57
CA ILE A 261 -2.55 14.40 4.15
C ILE A 261 -1.80 14.52 5.49
N ARG A 262 -1.12 15.64 5.70
CA ARG A 262 -0.19 15.89 6.81
C ARG A 262 -0.72 16.97 7.73
N ALA A 263 -0.29 16.94 8.99
CA ALA A 263 -0.53 18.04 9.90
C ALA A 263 -0.01 19.35 9.26
N GLY A 264 -0.83 20.39 9.26
CA GLY A 264 -0.52 21.69 8.65
C GLY A 264 -0.99 21.88 7.20
N ASP A 265 -1.32 20.81 6.47
CA ASP A 265 -1.84 20.94 5.11
C ASP A 265 -3.16 21.72 5.10
N LYS A 266 -3.33 22.63 4.14
CA LYS A 266 -4.59 23.35 3.93
C LYS A 266 -5.44 22.59 2.93
N ILE A 267 -6.67 22.27 3.32
CA ILE A 267 -7.64 21.58 2.47
C ILE A 267 -8.80 22.53 2.20
N LYS A 268 -8.91 22.97 0.95
CA LYS A 268 -10.01 23.81 0.45
C LYS A 268 -10.97 22.97 -0.38
N GLN A 269 -12.24 22.96 0.01
CA GLN A 269 -13.33 22.35 -0.76
C GLN A 269 -14.32 23.39 -1.24
N THR A 270 -14.66 23.32 -2.52
CA THR A 270 -15.65 24.19 -3.15
C THR A 270 -16.67 23.33 -3.88
N LEU A 271 -17.95 23.57 -3.62
CA LEU A 271 -19.08 23.01 -4.35
C LEU A 271 -19.69 24.13 -5.20
N LEU A 272 -19.59 23.99 -6.52
CA LEU A 272 -20.16 24.89 -7.52
C LEU A 272 -21.44 24.28 -8.09
N GLY A 273 -22.46 25.11 -8.22
CA GLY A 273 -23.68 24.78 -8.95
C GLY A 273 -23.60 25.22 -10.41
N PRO A 274 -24.70 25.03 -11.16
CA PRO A 274 -24.80 25.45 -12.54
C PRO A 274 -24.46 26.95 -12.68
N ASN A 275 -23.75 27.31 -13.75
CA ASN A 275 -23.25 28.66 -14.02
C ASN A 275 -22.11 29.13 -13.07
N GLY A 276 -21.46 28.21 -12.36
CA GLY A 276 -20.28 28.52 -11.53
C GLY A 276 -20.60 29.16 -10.18
N ARG A 277 -21.89 29.23 -9.78
CA ARG A 277 -22.28 29.78 -8.48
C ARG A 277 -21.75 28.91 -7.35
N VAL A 278 -21.06 29.50 -6.37
CA VAL A 278 -20.65 28.79 -5.15
C VAL A 278 -21.89 28.41 -4.33
N VAL A 279 -22.10 27.10 -4.17
CA VAL A 279 -23.16 26.51 -3.35
C VAL A 279 -22.68 26.34 -1.91
N ALA A 280 -21.42 25.93 -1.73
CA ALA A 280 -20.74 25.83 -0.44
C ALA A 280 -19.21 25.91 -0.63
N GLU A 281 -18.50 26.50 0.33
CA GLU A 281 -17.03 26.52 0.37
C GLU A 281 -16.53 26.37 1.81
N ARG A 282 -15.39 25.70 1.99
CA ARG A 282 -14.70 25.56 3.28
C ARG A 282 -13.22 25.36 3.08
N GLU A 283 -12.41 26.02 3.89
CA GLU A 283 -10.99 25.72 4.05
C GLU A 283 -10.71 25.24 5.48
N THR A 284 -9.86 24.22 5.64
CA THR A 284 -9.45 23.69 6.94
C THR A 284 -7.96 23.40 6.96
N VAL A 285 -7.33 23.55 8.12
CA VAL A 285 -5.97 23.06 8.37
C VAL A 285 -6.05 21.65 8.93
N GLN A 286 -5.29 20.73 8.35
CA GLN A 286 -5.22 19.35 8.81
C GLN A 286 -4.52 19.27 10.17
N ALA A 287 -5.19 18.67 11.16
CA ALA A 287 -4.67 18.64 12.53
C ALA A 287 -3.60 17.57 12.78
N LYS A 288 -3.61 16.47 12.01
CA LYS A 288 -2.70 15.33 12.20
C LYS A 288 -2.42 14.62 10.90
N ASN A 289 -1.31 13.88 10.83
CA ASN A 289 -1.03 13.02 9.68
C ASN A 289 -2.11 11.95 9.53
N GLN A 290 -2.57 11.73 8.30
CA GLN A 290 -3.49 10.66 7.96
C GLN A 290 -3.08 10.04 6.62
N ILE A 291 -2.72 8.76 6.66
CA ILE A 291 -2.48 8.00 5.44
C ILE A 291 -3.71 7.97 4.56
N ARG A 292 -4.90 7.79 5.14
CA ARG A 292 -6.16 7.85 4.42
C ARG A 292 -7.11 8.79 5.15
N GLY A 293 -7.64 9.76 4.43
CA GLY A 293 -8.57 10.75 4.93
C GLY A 293 -9.70 10.99 3.94
N PHE A 294 -10.73 11.68 4.39
CA PHE A 294 -11.75 12.24 3.52
C PHE A 294 -12.23 13.58 4.05
N ARG A 295 -12.82 14.38 3.18
CA ARG A 295 -13.50 15.64 3.51
C ARG A 295 -14.79 15.72 2.74
N TRP A 296 -15.77 16.42 3.31
CA TRP A 296 -17.03 16.68 2.66
C TRP A 296 -17.48 18.11 2.91
N ILE A 297 -18.24 18.60 1.95
CA ILE A 297 -18.95 19.86 2.02
C ILE A 297 -20.31 19.70 1.34
N GLY A 298 -21.31 20.42 1.81
CA GLY A 298 -22.61 20.33 1.18
C GLY A 298 -23.59 21.34 1.72
N ARG A 299 -24.75 21.38 1.06
CA ARG A 299 -25.85 22.26 1.43
C ARG A 299 -27.16 21.48 1.38
N LYS A 300 -27.99 21.67 2.41
CA LYS A 300 -29.37 21.15 2.43
C LYS A 300 -30.24 21.93 1.44
N ARG A 301 -31.17 21.22 0.80
CA ARG A 301 -32.17 21.83 -0.08
C ARG A 301 -33.10 22.70 0.76
N GLY A 302 -33.38 23.91 0.29
CA GLY A 302 -34.42 24.76 0.86
C GLY A 302 -35.80 24.36 0.35
N ALA A 303 -36.74 25.31 0.35
CA ALA A 303 -38.07 25.09 -0.23
C ALA A 303 -38.03 24.88 -1.76
N GLN A 304 -37.10 25.55 -2.45
CA GLN A 304 -36.92 25.44 -3.90
C GLN A 304 -36.19 24.15 -4.29
N GLN A 305 -36.46 23.68 -5.51
CA GLN A 305 -35.71 22.60 -6.15
C GLN A 305 -34.28 23.03 -6.47
N TRP A 306 -33.34 22.09 -6.56
CA TRP A 306 -32.02 22.40 -7.08
C TRP A 306 -32.12 22.77 -8.56
N PRO A 307 -31.38 23.81 -9.02
CA PRO A 307 -31.20 24.04 -10.45
C PRO A 307 -30.70 22.79 -11.17
N THR A 308 -31.27 22.49 -12.34
CA THR A 308 -30.73 21.44 -13.22
C THR A 308 -29.40 21.87 -13.82
N GLY A 309 -28.51 20.91 -14.05
CA GLY A 309 -27.25 21.15 -14.74
C GLY A 309 -26.06 20.50 -14.06
N GLU A 310 -24.86 20.88 -14.51
CA GLU A 310 -23.61 20.38 -13.96
C GLU A 310 -23.29 21.07 -12.63
N TYR A 311 -23.01 20.24 -11.63
CA TYR A 311 -22.42 20.63 -10.37
C TYR A 311 -20.98 20.13 -10.32
N ILE A 312 -20.10 20.95 -9.76
CA ILE A 312 -18.67 20.68 -9.71
C ILE A 312 -18.21 20.72 -8.25
N GLY A 313 -17.67 19.61 -7.78
CA GLY A 313 -17.02 19.49 -6.49
C GLY A 313 -15.51 19.54 -6.71
N ARG A 314 -14.84 20.50 -6.10
CA ARG A 314 -13.39 20.67 -6.20
C ARG A 314 -12.77 20.56 -4.82
N THR A 315 -11.70 19.80 -4.70
CA THR A 315 -10.84 19.84 -3.51
C THR A 315 -9.41 20.16 -3.91
N THR A 316 -8.82 21.14 -3.26
CA THR A 316 -7.41 21.49 -3.36
C THR A 316 -6.74 21.25 -2.01
N VAL A 317 -5.64 20.51 -2.03
CA VAL A 317 -4.76 20.31 -0.87
C VAL A 317 -3.45 21.04 -1.14
N THR A 318 -3.17 22.05 -0.33
CA THR A 318 -1.92 22.79 -0.34
C THR A 318 -1.04 22.27 0.79
N PRO A 319 0.16 21.75 0.50
CA PRO A 319 1.10 21.31 1.52
C PRO A 319 1.41 22.41 2.54
N ALA A 320 1.69 22.02 3.78
CA ALA A 320 2.22 22.94 4.78
C ALA A 320 3.49 23.65 4.28
N GLU A 321 3.73 24.87 4.76
CA GLU A 321 4.94 25.62 4.39
C GLU A 321 6.21 24.84 4.74
N GLY A 322 7.16 24.75 3.79
CA GLY A 322 8.39 23.97 3.93
C GLY A 322 8.22 22.45 3.78
N ALA A 323 7.01 21.94 3.58
CA ALA A 323 6.79 20.52 3.32
C ALA A 323 7.11 20.16 1.85
N VAL A 324 7.71 18.98 1.65
CA VAL A 324 7.94 18.41 0.32
C VAL A 324 6.60 17.94 -0.28
N GLY A 325 6.19 18.52 -1.40
CA GLY A 325 5.01 18.14 -2.16
C GLY A 325 4.46 19.28 -3.02
N ASP A 326 3.69 18.94 -4.05
CA ASP A 326 2.97 19.90 -4.87
C ASP A 326 1.53 20.09 -4.40
N VAL A 327 0.90 21.20 -4.84
CA VAL A 327 -0.54 21.40 -4.67
C VAL A 327 -1.28 20.30 -5.43
N SER A 328 -2.12 19.54 -4.72
CA SER A 328 -2.97 18.51 -5.33
C SER A 328 -4.38 19.07 -5.51
N THR A 329 -4.96 18.95 -6.71
CA THR A 329 -6.35 19.33 -6.96
C THR A 329 -7.11 18.20 -7.62
N VAL A 330 -8.30 17.91 -7.10
CA VAL A 330 -9.28 17.04 -7.74
C VAL A 330 -10.52 17.84 -8.12
N GLU A 331 -11.14 17.45 -9.22
CA GLU A 331 -12.45 17.94 -9.61
C GLU A 331 -13.34 16.76 -9.98
N VAL A 332 -14.55 16.74 -9.42
CA VAL A 332 -15.59 15.75 -9.69
C VAL A 332 -16.84 16.47 -10.15
N LYS A 333 -17.48 15.94 -11.18
CA LYS A 333 -18.67 16.52 -11.78
C LYS A 333 -19.86 15.59 -11.60
N ILE A 334 -21.04 16.16 -11.40
CA ILE A 334 -22.30 15.42 -11.48
C ILE A 334 -23.37 16.24 -12.20
N THR A 335 -24.20 15.56 -12.97
CA THR A 335 -25.40 16.17 -13.55
C THR A 335 -26.57 16.00 -12.59
N VAL A 336 -27.16 17.12 -12.17
CA VAL A 336 -28.43 17.14 -11.44
C VAL A 336 -29.55 17.28 -12.45
N ALA A 337 -30.39 16.26 -12.53
CA ALA A 337 -31.53 16.19 -13.44
C ALA A 337 -32.86 16.16 -12.67
N ARG A 338 -33.97 16.34 -13.40
CA ARG A 338 -35.29 16.02 -12.84
C ARG A 338 -35.33 14.51 -12.50
N PRO A 339 -36.15 14.11 -11.49
CA PRO A 339 -36.20 12.73 -11.02
C PRO A 339 -36.45 11.70 -12.12
#